data_AF-A0A494Z3Z1-F1
#
_entry.id   AF-A0A494Z3Z1-F1
#
_cell.length_a   1.000
_cell.length_b   1.000
_cell.length_c   1.000
_cell.angle_alpha   90.00
_cell.angle_beta   90.00
_cell.angle_gamma   90.00
#
_symmetry.space_group_name_H-M   'P 1'
#
loop_
_entity.id
_entity.type
_entity.pdbx_description
1 polymer ?
#
loop_
_entity_poly.entity_id
_entity_poly.type
_entity_poly.pdbx_seq_one_letter_code
_entity_poly.pdbx_strand_id
1 'polypeptide(L)' 'MKEFELSFKNKYVRMFFIWVLPVLLLSAILFFPLPIEYHWIPHIILITAVIIFYCWVKFDKNKNKR' A
#
# COMPACT_ATOMS: atom_id res chain seq x y z
N MET A 1 -22.33 13.17 -0.11
CA MET A 1 -21.09 12.40 0.14
C MET A 1 -20.22 12.59 -1.10
N LYS A 2 -18.97 13.06 -0.99
CA LYS A 2 -18.08 13.13 -2.16
C LYS A 2 -17.84 11.69 -2.60
N GLU A 3 -18.32 11.33 -3.79
CA GLU A 3 -18.13 10.00 -4.35
C GLU A 3 -16.63 9.71 -4.36
N PHE A 4 -16.24 8.61 -3.72
CA PHE A 4 -14.88 8.12 -3.80
C PHE A 4 -14.70 7.58 -5.22
N GLU A 5 -14.31 8.46 -6.15
CA GLU A 5 -13.97 8.03 -7.51
C GLU A 5 -12.72 7.16 -7.43
N LEU A 6 -12.94 5.84 -7.48
CA LEU A 6 -11.91 4.83 -7.67
C LEU A 6 -11.46 4.86 -9.14
N SER A 7 -10.98 6.03 -9.56
CA SER A 7 -10.55 6.32 -10.91
C SER A 7 -9.04 6.22 -10.97
N PHE A 8 -8.53 5.36 -11.85
CA PHE A 8 -7.10 5.27 -12.16
C PHE A 8 -6.53 6.56 -12.78
N LYS A 9 -7.38 7.54 -13.11
CA LYS A 9 -6.95 8.91 -13.45
C LYS A 9 -6.30 9.61 -12.25
N ASN A 10 -6.69 9.26 -11.02
CA ASN A 10 -6.04 9.78 -9.82
C ASN A 10 -4.67 9.09 -9.63
N LYS A 11 -3.59 9.87 -9.75
CA LYS A 11 -2.20 9.42 -9.58
C LYS A 11 -2.00 8.62 -8.28
N TYR A 12 -2.63 9.02 -7.19
CA TYR A 12 -2.48 8.35 -5.90
C TYR A 12 -3.15 6.99 -5.87
N VAL A 13 -4.37 6.88 -6.42
CA VAL A 13 -5.10 5.60 -6.54
C VAL A 13 -4.31 4.66 -7.46
N ARG A 14 -3.84 5.15 -8.60
CA ARG A 14 -3.02 4.36 -9.52
C ARG A 14 -1.75 3.82 -8.86
N MET A 15 -1.00 4.67 -8.15
CA MET A 15 0.21 4.20 -7.46
C MET A 15 -0.08 3.25 -6.31
N PHE A 16 -1.18 3.45 -5.58
CA PHE A 16 -1.62 2.50 -4.55
C PHE A 16 -1.84 1.11 -5.13
N PHE A 17 -2.53 1.02 -6.28
CA PHE A 17 -2.76 -0.24 -6.97
C PHE A 17 -1.49 -0.87 -7.56
N ILE A 18 -0.48 -0.08 -7.93
CA ILE A 18 0.78 -0.61 -8.46
C ILE A 18 1.71 -1.06 -7.32
N TRP A 19 1.67 -0.42 -6.16
CA TRP A 19 2.65 -0.65 -5.08
C TRP A 19 2.07 -1.45 -3.93
N VAL A 20 0.93 -1.02 -3.39
CA VAL A 20 0.34 -1.60 -2.18
C VAL A 20 -0.44 -2.87 -2.51
N LEU A 21 -1.19 -2.89 -3.61
CA LEU A 21 -1.99 -4.06 -3.98
C LEU A 21 -1.14 -5.32 -4.22
N PRO A 22 0.00 -5.29 -4.96
CA PRO A 22 0.83 -6.47 -5.13
C PRO A 22 1.44 -6.95 -3.81
N VAL A 23 1.83 -6.04 -2.93
CA VAL A 23 2.36 -6.40 -1.61
C VAL A 23 1.28 -7.02 -0.74
N LEU A 24 0.05 -6.50 -0.80
CA LEU A 24 -1.09 -7.06 -0.07
C LEU A 24 -1.40 -8.48 -0.55
N LEU A 25 -1.41 -8.72 -1.86
CA LEU A 25 -1.55 -10.06 -2.44
C LEU A 25 -0.41 -10.99 -2.03
N LEU A 26 0.83 -10.50 -2.08
CA LEU A 26 2.01 -11.27 -1.68
C LEU A 26 1.94 -11.66 -0.19
N SER A 27 1.63 -10.72 0.69
CA SER A 27 1.45 -10.99 2.12
C SER A 27 0.32 -12.00 2.36
N ALA A 28 -0.81 -11.89 1.65
CA ALA A 28 -1.91 -12.86 1.75
C ALA A 28 -1.47 -14.27 1.35
N ILE A 29 -0.68 -14.39 0.28
CA ILE A 29 -0.12 -15.68 -0.16
C ILE A 29 0.86 -16.22 0.89
N LEU A 30 1.70 -15.36 1.50
CA LEU A 30 2.66 -15.79 2.53
C LEU A 30 2.01 -16.32 3.81
N PHE A 31 0.78 -15.93 4.15
CA PHE A 31 0.09 -16.49 5.32
C PHE A 31 -0.20 -17.99 5.19
N PHE A 32 -0.31 -18.52 3.96
CA PHE A 32 -0.65 -19.93 3.74
C PHE A 32 0.50 -20.90 4.04
N PRO A 33 1.75 -20.70 3.54
CA PRO A 33 2.86 -21.58 3.83
C PRO A 33 3.56 -21.29 5.17
N LEU A 34 3.38 -20.10 5.77
CA LEU A 34 4.11 -19.75 6.99
C LEU A 34 3.49 -20.37 8.24
N PRO A 35 4.32 -20.95 9.13
CA PRO A 35 3.90 -21.28 10.49
C PRO A 35 3.39 -20.04 11.24
N ILE A 36 2.49 -20.25 12.20
CA ILE A 36 1.85 -19.16 12.99
C ILE A 36 2.88 -18.25 13.66
N GLU A 37 4.01 -18.82 14.09
CA GLU A 37 5.12 -18.13 14.75
C GLU A 37 5.80 -17.10 13.84
N TYR A 38 5.61 -17.20 12.53
CA TYR A 38 6.18 -16.30 11.52
C TYR A 38 5.15 -15.38 10.87
N HIS A 39 3.87 -15.44 11.27
CA HIS A 39 2.81 -14.59 10.72
C HIS A 39 3.06 -13.08 10.93
N TRP A 40 3.94 -12.72 11.86
CA TRP A 40 4.43 -11.35 12.02
C TRP A 40 5.16 -10.83 10.77
N ILE A 41 5.78 -11.70 9.96
CA ILE A 41 6.51 -11.32 8.74
C ILE A 41 5.54 -10.69 7.70
N PRO A 42 4.46 -11.38 7.24
CA PRO A 42 3.46 -10.76 6.38
C PRO A 42 2.87 -9.46 6.92
N HIS A 43 2.67 -9.37 8.24
CA HIS A 43 2.16 -8.15 8.89
C HIS A 43 3.15 -6.98 8.79
N ILE A 44 4.43 -7.20 9.10
CA ILE A 44 5.45 -6.15 8.99
C ILE A 44 5.60 -5.69 7.54
N ILE A 45 5.58 -6.62 6.57
CA ILE A 45 5.65 -6.30 5.14
C ILE A 45 4.47 -5.40 4.74
N LEU A 46 3.25 -5.71 5.18
CA LEU A 46 2.07 -4.90 4.90
C LEU A 46 2.16 -3.51 5.54
N ILE A 47 2.52 -3.45 6.82
CA ILE A 47 2.66 -2.19 7.56
C ILE A 47 3.72 -1.29 6.90
N THR A 48 4.89 -1.84 6.58
CA THR A 48 5.96 -1.08 5.94
C THR A 48 5.56 -0.58 4.56
N ALA A 49 4.87 -1.38 3.75
CA ALA A 49 4.38 -0.93 2.43
C ALA A 49 3.39 0.24 2.53
N VAL A 50 2.47 0.19 3.50
CA VAL A 50 1.52 1.29 3.75
C VAL A 50 2.23 2.56 4.23
N ILE A 51 3.21 2.43 5.13
CA ILE A 51 4.00 3.56 5.63
C ILE A 51 4.79 4.20 4.48
N ILE A 52 5.48 3.40 3.67
CA ILE A 52 6.24 3.89 2.51
C ILE A 52 5.32 4.63 1.54
N PHE A 53 4.15 4.05 1.23
CA PHE A 53 3.17 4.70 0.36
C PHE A 53 2.70 6.04 0.95
N TYR A 54 2.37 6.08 2.25
CA TYR A 54 1.92 7.31 2.90
C TYR A 54 3.01 8.40 2.93
N CYS A 55 4.25 8.02 3.24
CA CYS A 55 5.41 8.91 3.18
C CYS A 55 5.61 9.47 1.77
N TRP A 56 5.51 8.62 0.74
CA TRP A 56 5.60 9.05 -0.65
C TRP A 56 4.49 10.03 -1.03
N VAL A 57 3.23 9.74 -0.65
CA VAL A 57 2.09 10.65 -0.90
C VAL A 57 2.32 12.01 -0.23
N LYS A 58 2.80 12.02 1.02
CA LYS A 58 3.09 13.25 1.75
C LYS A 58 4.21 14.05 1.08
N PHE A 59 5.25 13.36 0.62
CA PHE A 59 6.36 13.99 -0.11
C PHE A 59 5.92 14.58 -1.45
N ASP A 60 5.13 13.85 -2.24
CA ASP A 60 4.61 14.31 -3.54
C ASP A 60 3.71 15.54 -3.39
N LYS A 61 2.83 15.55 -2.38
CA LYS A 61 1.99 16.72 -2.04
C LYS A 61 2.80 17.94 -1.64
N ASN A 62 3.90 17.74 -0.90
CA ASN A 62 4.78 18.83 -0.51
C ASN A 62 5.58 19.37 -1.71
N LYS A 63 5.92 18.51 -2.68
CA LYS A 63 6.61 18.90 -3.91
C LYS A 63 5.73 19.72 -4.85
N ASN A 64 4.45 19.36 -4.99
CA ASN A 64 3.49 20.08 -5.84
C ASN A 64 2.94 21.37 -5.21
N LYS A 65 3.28 21.67 -3.94
CA LYS A 65 2.94 22.93 -3.27
C LYS A 65 4.06 23.99 -3.36
N ARG A 66 5.25 23.59 -3.81
CA ARG A 66 6.39 24.48 -4.08
C ARG A 66 6.40 24.84 -5.56
#